data_AF-A0A1Y4CES8-F1
#
_entry.id   AF-A0A1Y4CES8-F1
#
_cell.length_a   1.000
_cell.length_b   1.000
_cell.length_c   1.000
_cell.angle_alpha   90.00
_cell.angle_beta   90.00
_cell.angle_gamma   90.00
#
_symmetry.space_group_name_H-M   'P 1'
#
loop_
_entity.id
_entity.type
_entity.pdbx_description
1 polymer ?
#
loop_
_entity_poly.entity_id
_entity_poly.type
_entity_poly.pdbx_seq_one_letter_code
_entity_poly.pdbx_strand_id
1 'polypeptide(L)'
;MSLAATSQTPYKPISGKRTLQRLRREAGYRSAKEFAEALGIPGSTYARYERAGDGADCGIPLPAAWQIADKLGCSIDLVIGREDIDAPEPEGIQPRYDALSPEGRALVDSYLSYVELGERAARSQGRR
;
A
#
# COMPACT_ATOMS: atom_id res chain seq x y z
N MET A 1 16.79 30.82 6.58
CA MET A 1 15.47 30.16 6.50
C MET A 1 15.09 30.14 5.01
N SER A 2 14.78 29.06 4.32
CA SER A 2 14.38 27.70 4.68
C SER A 2 14.80 26.77 3.52
N LEU A 3 15.25 25.55 3.81
CA LEU A 3 15.56 24.51 2.82
C LEU A 3 14.25 23.80 2.45
N ALA A 4 13.76 23.99 1.23
CA ALA A 4 12.72 23.13 0.66
C ALA A 4 13.41 21.89 0.08
N ALA A 5 13.52 20.82 0.88
CA ALA A 5 13.83 19.50 0.36
C ALA A 5 12.58 18.99 -0.37
N THR A 6 12.45 19.30 -1.66
CA THR A 6 11.54 18.56 -2.54
C THR A 6 12.15 17.17 -2.73
N SER A 7 11.74 16.21 -1.89
CA SER A 7 11.94 14.80 -2.13
C SER A 7 11.03 14.36 -3.29
N GLN A 8 11.30 14.83 -4.50
CA GLN A 8 10.79 14.22 -5.71
C GLN A 8 11.67 13.01 -5.99
N THR A 9 11.35 11.89 -5.34
CA THR A 9 11.84 10.58 -5.78
C THR A 9 11.41 10.45 -7.25
N PRO A 10 12.34 10.29 -8.20
CA PRO A 10 11.97 10.18 -9.61
C PRO A 10 11.05 8.96 -9.76
N TYR A 11 9.86 9.21 -10.32
CA TYR A 11 8.87 8.18 -10.61
C TYR A 11 9.50 7.15 -11.56
N LYS A 12 9.98 6.05 -10.99
CA LYS A 12 10.44 4.91 -11.76
C LYS A 12 9.18 4.15 -12.18
N PRO A 13 8.86 4.07 -13.47
CA PRO A 13 7.73 3.25 -13.91
C PRO A 13 8.04 1.83 -13.46
N ILE A 14 7.26 1.32 -12.51
CA ILE A 14 7.49 -0.01 -11.99
C ILE A 14 7.02 -0.98 -13.07
N SER A 15 7.94 -1.85 -13.50
CA SER A 15 7.72 -2.81 -14.58
C SER A 15 6.97 -4.04 -14.04
N GLY A 16 5.75 -3.81 -13.57
CA GLY A 16 4.78 -4.84 -13.24
C GLY A 16 3.41 -4.25 -13.54
N LYS A 17 2.81 -4.63 -14.68
CA LYS A 17 1.53 -4.04 -15.11
C LYS A 17 0.46 -4.48 -14.12
N ARG A 18 0.10 -3.59 -13.20
CA ARG A 18 -1.08 -3.74 -12.36
C ARG A 18 -2.29 -3.85 -13.29
N THR A 19 -3.04 -4.94 -13.14
CA THR A 19 -4.30 -5.09 -13.88
C THR A 19 -5.42 -5.05 -12.85
N LEU A 20 -6.34 -4.07 -12.93
CA LEU A 20 -7.56 -4.07 -12.10
C LEU A 20 -8.28 -5.42 -12.12
N GLN A 21 -8.23 -6.06 -13.28
CA GLN A 21 -8.74 -7.40 -13.49
C GLN A 21 -8.11 -8.44 -12.54
N ARG A 22 -6.81 -8.33 -12.26
CA ARG A 22 -6.09 -9.21 -11.33
C ARG A 22 -6.51 -8.94 -9.88
N LEU A 23 -6.46 -7.67 -9.43
CA LEU A 23 -6.90 -7.28 -8.09
C LEU A 23 -8.34 -7.72 -7.80
N ARG A 24 -9.23 -7.52 -8.77
CA ARG A 24 -10.63 -7.95 -8.67
C ARG A 24 -10.76 -9.47 -8.52
N ARG A 25 -9.96 -10.25 -9.27
CA ARG A 25 -9.96 -11.73 -9.20
C ARG A 25 -9.42 -12.22 -7.86
N GLU A 26 -8.36 -11.60 -7.34
CA GLU A 26 -7.79 -11.89 -6.01
C GLU A 26 -8.80 -11.60 -4.89
N ALA A 27 -9.60 -10.55 -5.05
CA ALA A 27 -10.72 -10.24 -4.15
C ALA A 27 -11.95 -11.17 -4.33
N GLY A 28 -11.89 -12.17 -5.23
CA GLY A 28 -12.91 -13.21 -5.39
C GLY A 28 -14.04 -12.91 -6.39
N TYR A 29 -14.03 -11.77 -7.07
CA TYR A 29 -15.08 -11.44 -8.04
C TYR A 29 -14.79 -12.06 -9.41
N ARG A 30 -15.77 -12.77 -9.96
CA ARG A 30 -15.64 -13.54 -11.20
C ARG A 30 -15.71 -12.66 -12.44
N SER A 31 -16.47 -11.57 -12.38
CA SER A 31 -16.65 -10.68 -13.52
C SER A 31 -16.55 -9.19 -13.18
N ALA A 32 -16.25 -8.37 -14.20
CA ALA A 32 -16.28 -6.92 -14.08
C ALA A 32 -17.69 -6.40 -13.75
N LYS A 33 -18.74 -7.08 -14.25
CA LYS A 33 -20.14 -6.74 -13.96
C LYS A 33 -20.46 -6.93 -12.48
N GLU A 34 -20.10 -8.09 -11.93
CA GLU A 34 -20.31 -8.42 -10.51
C GLU A 34 -19.61 -7.43 -9.58
N PHE A 35 -18.37 -7.05 -9.90
CA PHE A 35 -17.65 -6.06 -9.10
C PHE A 35 -18.23 -4.65 -9.25
N ALA A 36 -18.67 -4.25 -10.45
CA ALA A 36 -19.35 -2.98 -10.66
C ALA A 36 -20.66 -2.89 -9.87
N GLU A 37 -21.44 -3.97 -9.83
CA GLU A 37 -22.64 -4.09 -8.98
C GLU A 37 -22.28 -3.93 -7.50
N ALA A 38 -21.19 -4.56 -7.04
CA ALA A 38 -20.71 -4.46 -5.67
C ALA A 38 -20.19 -3.06 -5.28
N LEU A 39 -19.82 -2.24 -6.26
CA LEU A 39 -19.44 -0.82 -6.12
C LEU A 39 -20.61 0.15 -6.35
N GLY A 40 -21.74 -0.32 -6.89
CA GLY A 40 -22.87 0.54 -7.25
C GLY A 40 -22.62 1.44 -8.48
N ILE A 41 -21.73 1.05 -9.40
CA ILE A 41 -21.42 1.80 -10.63
C ILE A 41 -21.83 1.02 -11.89
N PRO A 42 -22.06 1.70 -13.04
CA PRO A 42 -22.35 0.99 -14.28
C PRO A 42 -21.22 0.05 -14.70
N GLY A 43 -21.57 -1.18 -15.13
CA GLY A 43 -20.59 -2.18 -15.56
C GLY A 43 -19.69 -1.71 -16.71
N SER A 44 -20.23 -0.90 -17.62
CA SER A 44 -19.46 -0.28 -18.72
C SER A 44 -18.40 0.70 -18.22
N THR A 45 -18.71 1.45 -17.15
CA THR A 45 -17.79 2.38 -16.47
C THR A 45 -16.64 1.62 -15.85
N TYR A 46 -16.93 0.58 -15.05
CA TYR A 46 -15.87 -0.23 -14.45
C TYR A 46 -15.02 -0.96 -15.51
N ALA A 47 -15.66 -1.52 -16.54
CA ALA A 47 -14.93 -2.16 -17.65
C ALA A 47 -14.05 -1.17 -18.43
N ARG A 48 -14.36 0.13 -18.44
CA ARG A 48 -13.47 1.17 -18.99
C ARG A 48 -12.25 1.35 -18.09
N TYR A 49 -12.43 1.37 -16.77
CA TYR A 49 -11.31 1.47 -15.83
C TYR A 49 -10.35 0.28 -15.97
N GLU A 50 -10.85 -0.95 -16.11
CA GLU A 50 -9.98 -2.13 -16.30
C GLU A 50 -9.11 -2.07 -17.57
N ARG A 51 -9.52 -1.27 -18.57
CA ARG A 51 -8.81 -1.09 -19.85
C ARG A 51 -7.95 0.17 -19.89
N ALA A 52 -8.04 1.02 -18.87
CA ALA A 52 -7.30 2.27 -18.86
C ALA A 52 -5.81 2.03 -18.55
N GLY A 53 -4.97 3.02 -18.86
CA GLY A 53 -3.54 2.97 -18.54
C GLY A 53 -3.27 3.13 -17.03
N ASP A 54 -2.00 3.28 -16.68
CA ASP A 54 -1.55 3.48 -15.29
C ASP A 54 -1.14 4.95 -15.04
N GLY A 55 -0.97 5.31 -13.77
CA GLY A 55 -0.49 6.61 -13.32
C GLY A 55 -1.50 7.74 -13.53
N ALA A 56 -0.99 8.93 -13.82
CA ALA A 56 -1.81 10.14 -14.01
C ALA A 56 -2.81 10.02 -15.16
N ASP A 57 -2.52 9.17 -16.15
CA ASP A 57 -3.33 8.97 -17.36
C ASP A 57 -4.31 7.79 -17.24
N CYS A 58 -4.44 7.17 -16.06
CA CYS A 58 -5.36 6.05 -15.85
C CYS A 58 -6.85 6.42 -16.00
N GLY A 59 -7.19 7.71 -16.00
CA GLY A 59 -8.55 8.17 -16.27
C GLY A 59 -9.62 7.69 -15.27
N ILE A 60 -9.21 7.16 -14.11
CA ILE A 60 -10.08 6.80 -13.00
C ILE A 60 -10.26 8.05 -12.12
N PRO A 61 -11.49 8.57 -11.96
CA PRO A 61 -11.74 9.69 -11.05
C PRO A 61 -11.34 9.33 -9.62
N LEU A 62 -10.77 10.28 -8.88
CA LEU A 62 -10.32 10.06 -7.49
C LEU A 62 -11.40 9.41 -6.59
N PRO A 63 -12.68 9.82 -6.61
CA PRO A 63 -13.71 9.16 -5.81
C PRO A 63 -13.91 7.68 -6.17
N ALA A 64 -13.80 7.32 -7.46
CA ALA A 64 -13.91 5.94 -7.90
C ALA A 64 -12.66 5.13 -7.51
N ALA A 65 -11.47 5.71 -7.63
CA ALA A 65 -10.23 5.08 -7.20
C ALA A 65 -10.25 4.76 -5.70
N TRP A 66 -10.73 5.70 -4.87
CA TRP A 66 -10.93 5.47 -3.45
C TRP A 66 -11.90 4.29 -3.21
N GLN A 67 -13.11 4.33 -3.76
CA GLN A 67 -14.10 3.26 -3.54
C GLN A 67 -13.58 1.88 -3.98
N ILE A 68 -12.86 1.81 -5.09
CA ILE A 68 -12.23 0.58 -5.57
C ILE A 68 -11.17 0.08 -4.58
N ALA A 69 -10.31 0.97 -4.06
CA ALA A 69 -9.28 0.66 -3.09
C ALA A 69 -9.89 0.07 -1.79
N ASP A 70 -10.90 0.74 -1.23
CA ASP A 70 -11.60 0.27 -0.04
C ASP A 70 -12.26 -1.09 -0.27
N LYS A 71 -12.86 -1.30 -1.45
CA LYS A 71 -13.53 -2.57 -1.79
C LYS A 71 -12.57 -3.73 -2.00
N LEU A 72 -11.37 -3.46 -2.51
CA LEU A 72 -10.34 -4.45 -2.77
C LEU A 72 -9.39 -4.65 -1.58
N GLY A 73 -9.43 -3.76 -0.58
CA GLY A 73 -8.55 -3.81 0.59
C GLY A 73 -7.09 -3.48 0.26
N CYS A 74 -6.84 -2.60 -0.71
CA CYS A 74 -5.49 -2.21 -1.12
C CYS A 74 -5.30 -0.68 -1.19
N SER A 75 -4.08 -0.22 -1.44
CA SER A 75 -3.78 1.22 -1.53
C SER A 75 -4.39 1.85 -2.80
N ILE A 76 -4.72 3.15 -2.74
CA ILE A 76 -5.12 3.90 -3.94
C ILE A 76 -3.99 3.89 -4.97
N ASP A 77 -2.73 4.00 -4.53
CA ASP A 77 -1.55 3.96 -5.41
C ASP A 77 -1.49 2.65 -6.22
N LEU A 78 -1.85 1.52 -5.61
CA LEU A 78 -2.03 0.26 -6.31
C LEU A 78 -3.21 0.34 -7.29
N VAL A 79 -4.34 0.98 -6.92
CA VAL A 79 -5.48 1.14 -7.83
C VAL A 79 -5.35 2.25 -8.90
N ILE A 80 -4.27 3.01 -8.90
CA ILE A 80 -3.95 3.89 -10.03
C ILE A 80 -2.67 3.45 -10.75
N GLY A 81 -2.06 2.33 -10.35
CA GLY A 81 -0.86 1.80 -11.00
C GLY A 81 0.42 2.61 -10.73
N ARG A 82 0.49 3.28 -9.56
CA ARG A 82 1.73 3.89 -9.05
C ARG A 82 2.59 2.90 -8.26
N GLU A 83 1.97 1.88 -7.70
CA GLU A 83 2.64 0.74 -7.05
C GLU A 83 2.56 -0.51 -7.93
N ASP A 84 3.55 -1.39 -7.76
CA ASP A 84 3.58 -2.69 -8.43
C ASP A 84 2.89 -3.72 -7.54
N ILE A 85 1.95 -4.43 -8.12
CA ILE A 85 1.22 -5.51 -7.47
C ILE A 85 2.11 -6.75 -7.24
N ASP A 86 3.17 -6.90 -8.04
CA ASP A 86 4.17 -7.96 -7.88
C ASP A 86 5.38 -7.46 -7.07
N ALA A 87 5.36 -6.21 -6.57
CA ALA A 87 6.41 -5.76 -5.67
C ALA A 87 6.43 -6.68 -4.45
N PRO A 88 7.60 -7.18 -4.03
CA PRO A 88 7.70 -7.83 -2.75
C PRO A 88 7.23 -6.82 -1.70
N GLU A 89 6.21 -7.20 -0.94
CA GLU A 89 5.86 -6.49 0.30
C GLU A 89 7.17 -6.22 1.03
N PRO A 90 7.50 -4.96 1.36
CA PRO A 90 8.72 -4.70 2.11
C PRO A 90 8.64 -5.55 3.36
N GLU A 91 9.50 -6.58 3.46
CA GLU A 91 9.38 -7.62 4.47
C GLU A 91 9.25 -6.95 5.83
N GLY A 92 8.01 -6.91 6.33
CA GLY A 92 7.70 -6.32 7.61
C GLY A 92 8.60 -6.96 8.66
N ILE A 93 8.91 -6.21 9.71
CA ILE A 93 9.71 -6.77 10.81
C ILE A 93 9.05 -8.05 11.39
N GLN A 94 7.72 -8.17 11.27
CA GLN A 94 6.94 -9.27 11.82
C GLN A 94 7.26 -10.65 11.19
N PRO A 95 7.14 -10.89 9.86
CA PRO A 95 7.59 -12.16 9.26
C PRO A 95 9.04 -12.52 9.59
N ARG A 96 9.93 -11.52 9.64
CA ARG A 96 11.36 -11.71 9.96
C ARG A 96 11.55 -12.10 11.42
N TYR A 97 10.78 -11.50 12.33
CA TYR A 97 10.77 -11.80 13.76
C TYR A 97 10.19 -13.19 14.04
N ASP A 98 9.12 -13.59 13.35
CA ASP A 98 8.47 -14.89 13.50
C ASP A 98 9.35 -16.06 13.02
N ALA A 99 10.21 -15.80 12.04
CA ALA A 99 11.20 -16.75 11.54
C ALA A 99 12.41 -16.95 12.49
N LEU A 100 12.57 -16.14 13.54
CA LEU A 100 13.68 -16.26 14.50
C LEU A 100 13.47 -17.43 15.47
N SER A 101 14.60 -17.96 15.95
CA SER A 101 14.59 -18.84 17.12
C SER A 101 14.05 -18.11 18.35
N PRO A 102 13.60 -18.83 19.40
CA PRO A 102 13.22 -18.21 20.67
C PRO A 102 14.29 -17.29 21.25
N GLU A 103 15.57 -17.69 21.17
CA GLU A 103 16.70 -16.90 21.65
C GLU A 103 16.89 -15.63 20.81
N GLY A 104 16.74 -15.73 19.48
CA GLY A 104 16.79 -14.59 18.58
C GLY A 104 15.70 -13.56 18.88
N ARG A 105 14.47 -14.02 19.16
CA ARG A 105 13.36 -13.13 19.57
C ARG A 105 13.65 -12.42 20.89
N ALA A 106 14.16 -13.14 21.88
CA ALA A 106 14.51 -12.56 23.17
C ALA A 106 15.58 -11.45 23.05
N LEU A 107 16.54 -11.59 22.13
CA LEU A 107 17.52 -10.53 21.86
C LEU A 107 16.88 -9.28 21.25
N VAL A 108 15.95 -9.46 20.29
CA VAL A 108 15.23 -8.34 19.68
C VAL A 108 14.37 -7.62 20.73
N ASP A 109 13.63 -8.36 21.56
CA ASP A 109 12.77 -7.80 22.62
C ASP A 109 13.59 -7.00 23.65
N SER A 110 14.77 -7.52 24.01
CA SER A 110 15.70 -6.84 24.92
C SER A 110 16.21 -5.53 24.33
N TYR A 111 16.60 -5.53 23.05
CA TYR A 111 17.05 -4.32 22.36
C TYR A 111 15.93 -3.28 22.23
N LEU A 112 14.72 -3.70 21.88
CA LEU A 112 13.56 -2.79 21.81
C LEU A 112 13.27 -2.17 23.18
N SER A 113 13.28 -2.96 24.24
CA SER A 113 13.09 -2.48 25.61
C SER A 113 14.13 -1.42 26.00
N TYR A 114 15.40 -1.62 25.60
CA TYR A 114 16.47 -0.65 25.83
C TYR A 114 16.23 0.67 25.09
N VAL A 115 15.85 0.61 23.81
CA VAL A 115 15.55 1.81 23.00
C VAL A 115 14.37 2.58 23.61
N GLU A 116 13.29 1.90 23.97
CA GLU A 116 12.12 2.53 24.59
C GLU A 116 12.44 3.22 25.92
N LEU A 117 13.30 2.62 26.74
CA LEU A 117 13.76 3.22 27.97
C LEU A 117 14.52 4.53 27.70
N GLY A 118 15.41 4.52 26.70
CA GLY A 118 16.13 5.71 26.25
C GLY A 118 15.18 6.83 25.79
N GLU A 119 14.15 6.50 25.01
CA GLU A 119 13.17 7.48 24.55
C GLU A 119 12.34 8.08 25.69
N ARG A 120 11.92 7.25 26.67
CA ARG A 120 11.19 7.74 27.86
C ARG A 120 12.05 8.69 28.68
N ALA A 121 13.34 8.38 28.84
CA ALA A 121 14.30 9.25 29.51
C ALA A 121 14.47 10.59 28.76
N ALA A 122 14.63 10.57 27.43
CA ALA A 122 14.73 11.78 26.63
C ALA A 122 13.46 12.65 26.69
N ARG A 123 12.26 12.04 26.61
CA ARG A 123 10.97 12.75 26.71
C ARG A 123 10.73 13.38 28.09
N SER A 124 11.23 12.77 29.15
CA SER A 124 11.11 13.33 30.51
C SER A 124 12.12 14.46 30.77
N GLN A 125 13.27 14.46 30.10
CA GLN A 125 14.28 15.53 30.19
C GLN A 125 13.95 16.75 29.34
N GLY A 126 13.32 16.59 28.17
CA GLY A 126 12.91 17.70 27.28
C GLY A 126 11.67 18.49 27.74
N ARG A 127 11.17 18.24 28.96
CA ARG A 127 9.96 18.85 29.53
C ARG A 127 10.24 19.78 30.72
N ARG A 128 11.51 20.21 30.87
CA ARG A 128 11.98 21.18 31.87
C ARG A 128 12.38 22.49 31.21
#